data_AF-A0A081HX46-F1
#
_entry.id   AF-A0A081HX46-F1
#
_cell.length_a   1.000
_cell.length_b   1.000
_cell.length_c   1.000
_cell.angle_alpha   90.00
_cell.angle_beta   90.00
_cell.angle_gamma   90.00
#
_symmetry.space_group_name_H-M   'P 1'
#
loop_
_entity.id
_entity.type
_entity.pdbx_description
1 polymer ?
#
loop_
_entity_poly.entity_id
_entity_poly.type
_entity_poly.pdbx_seq_one_letter_code
_entity_poly.pdbx_strand_id
1 'polypeptide(L)'
;MDPADISAAIVVAISDTTVPHIDKQKVLEVYGPSQAELLVSRISALVREAVGMPIEWGNMTLAEGVNDILRRFHQKHPELSQEALHEIGRCVGWNLR
;
A
#
# COMPACT_ATOMS: atom_id res chain seq x y z
N MET A 1 10.56 -6.33 -12.61
CA MET A 1 9.13 -6.02 -12.49
C MET A 1 9.00 -4.55 -12.83
N ASP A 2 8.13 -4.22 -13.77
CA ASP A 2 7.91 -2.82 -14.14
C ASP A 2 7.21 -2.08 -12.98
N PRO A 3 7.56 -0.82 -12.67
CA PRO A 3 6.81 -0.02 -11.73
C PRO A 3 5.31 0.10 -12.00
N ALA A 4 4.89 0.04 -13.27
CA ALA A 4 3.48 -0.01 -13.63
C ALA A 4 2.81 -1.30 -13.12
N ASP A 5 3.54 -2.43 -13.17
CA ASP A 5 3.02 -3.74 -12.72
C ASP A 5 2.78 -3.75 -11.21
N ILE A 6 3.69 -3.17 -10.41
CA ILE A 6 3.53 -3.15 -8.94
C ILE A 6 2.41 -2.20 -8.51
N SER A 7 2.27 -1.04 -9.15
CA SER A 7 1.17 -0.10 -8.86
C SER A 7 -0.20 -0.74 -9.12
N ALA A 8 -0.35 -1.38 -10.29
CA ALA A 8 -1.58 -2.10 -10.61
C ALA A 8 -1.85 -3.26 -9.64
N ALA A 9 -0.81 -4.01 -9.26
CA ALA A 9 -0.95 -5.13 -8.35
C ALA A 9 -1.35 -4.70 -6.93
N ILE A 10 -0.88 -3.54 -6.45
CA ILE A 10 -1.30 -2.95 -5.17
C ILE A 10 -2.80 -2.68 -5.18
N VAL A 11 -3.31 -2.04 -6.24
CA VAL A 11 -4.74 -1.73 -6.38
C VAL A 11 -5.55 -3.03 -6.36
N VAL A 12 -5.18 -4.00 -7.19
CA VAL A 12 -5.83 -5.32 -7.26
C VAL A 12 -5.83 -6.03 -5.91
N ALA A 13 -4.74 -5.94 -5.15
CA ALA A 13 -4.58 -6.67 -3.90
C ALA A 13 -5.41 -6.09 -2.74
N ILE A 14 -5.84 -4.83 -2.80
CA ILE A 14 -6.39 -4.13 -1.62
C ILE A 14 -7.81 -3.59 -1.87
N SER A 15 -8.16 -3.21 -3.10
CA SER A 15 -9.36 -2.43 -3.41
C SER A 15 -10.68 -3.09 -2.99
N ASP A 16 -10.80 -4.41 -3.14
CA ASP A 16 -12.03 -5.17 -2.85
C ASP A 16 -12.20 -5.54 -1.36
N THR A 17 -11.34 -5.01 -0.47
CA THR A 17 -11.34 -5.39 0.95
C THR A 17 -12.07 -4.36 1.82
N THR A 18 -13.10 -4.78 2.59
CA THR A 18 -13.80 -3.90 3.55
C THR A 18 -12.88 -3.53 4.73
N VAL A 19 -12.12 -4.50 5.22
CA VAL A 19 -11.01 -4.29 6.16
C VAL A 19 -9.73 -4.26 5.33
N PRO A 20 -8.96 -3.16 5.31
CA PRO A 20 -7.77 -3.06 4.46
C PRO A 20 -6.75 -4.16 4.75
N HIS A 21 -6.54 -5.04 3.77
CA HIS A 21 -5.53 -6.09 3.82
C HIS A 21 -5.10 -6.47 2.39
N ILE A 22 -4.02 -7.26 2.30
CA ILE A 22 -3.52 -7.79 1.04
C ILE A 22 -4.25 -9.10 0.74
N ASP A 23 -5.15 -9.08 -0.24
CA ASP A 23 -5.85 -10.26 -0.75
C ASP A 23 -4.94 -11.07 -1.67
N LYS A 24 -4.29 -12.08 -1.08
CA LYS A 24 -3.38 -12.98 -1.80
C LYS A 24 -4.11 -13.83 -2.85
N GLN A 25 -5.37 -14.17 -2.60
CA GLN A 25 -6.16 -14.99 -3.53
C GLN A 25 -6.46 -14.17 -4.78
N LYS A 26 -6.86 -12.91 -4.62
CA LYS A 26 -7.10 -12.01 -5.75
C LYS A 26 -5.84 -11.78 -6.59
N VAL A 27 -4.68 -11.59 -5.95
CA VAL A 27 -3.40 -11.47 -6.67
C VAL A 27 -3.07 -12.75 -7.45
N LEU A 28 -3.31 -13.91 -6.84
CA LEU A 28 -3.13 -15.22 -7.50
C LEU A 28 -4.05 -15.38 -8.72
N GLU A 29 -5.31 -14.99 -8.61
CA GLU A 29 -6.30 -15.06 -9.69
C GLU A 29 -5.94 -14.16 -10.88
N VAL A 30 -5.40 -12.96 -10.63
CA VAL A 30 -5.10 -11.97 -11.68
C VAL A 30 -3.73 -12.17 -12.32
N TYR A 31 -2.69 -12.45 -11.53
CA TYR A 31 -1.30 -12.51 -12.00
C TYR A 31 -0.75 -13.93 -12.12
N GLY A 32 -1.52 -14.93 -11.67
CA GLY A 32 -1.13 -16.34 -11.71
C GLY A 32 -0.05 -16.73 -10.67
N PRO A 33 0.16 -18.03 -10.47
CA PRO A 33 1.03 -18.55 -9.41
C PRO A 33 2.49 -18.14 -9.58
N SER A 34 2.96 -17.97 -10.82
CA SER A 34 4.36 -17.64 -11.12
C SER A 34 4.79 -16.25 -10.63
N GLN A 35 3.84 -15.32 -10.47
CA GLN A 35 4.14 -13.94 -10.06
C GLN A 35 3.52 -13.56 -8.71
N ALA A 36 2.43 -14.24 -8.30
CA ALA A 36 1.66 -13.84 -7.13
C ALA A 36 2.47 -13.81 -5.83
N GLU A 37 3.33 -14.80 -5.60
CA GLU A 37 4.15 -14.83 -4.38
C GLU A 37 5.10 -13.63 -4.29
N LEU A 38 5.79 -13.31 -5.39
CA LEU A 38 6.69 -12.17 -5.48
C LEU A 38 5.93 -10.84 -5.29
N LEU A 39 4.78 -10.70 -5.95
CA LEU A 39 3.93 -9.51 -5.84
C LEU A 39 3.41 -9.32 -4.41
N VAL A 40 2.84 -10.35 -3.81
CA VAL A 40 2.34 -10.32 -2.42
C VAL A 40 3.47 -9.94 -1.46
N SER A 41 4.66 -10.52 -1.63
CA SER A 41 5.83 -10.20 -0.80
C SER A 41 6.23 -8.73 -0.95
N ARG A 42 6.29 -8.22 -2.19
CA ARG A 42 6.66 -6.83 -2.46
C ARG A 42 5.61 -5.83 -1.94
N ILE A 43 4.33 -6.09 -2.17
CA ILE A 43 3.22 -5.28 -1.65
C ILE A 43 3.26 -5.26 -0.12
N SER A 44 3.47 -6.42 0.52
CA SER A 44 3.60 -6.52 1.98
C SER A 44 4.76 -5.70 2.52
N ALA A 45 5.90 -5.69 1.81
CA ALA A 45 7.05 -4.87 2.20
C ALA A 45 6.73 -3.37 2.10
N LEU A 46 6.08 -2.93 1.03
CA LEU A 46 5.68 -1.53 0.84
C LEU A 46 4.68 -1.05 1.91
N VAL A 47 3.65 -1.86 2.20
CA VAL A 47 2.68 -1.55 3.26
C VAL A 47 3.38 -1.46 4.62
N ARG A 48 4.26 -2.41 4.96
CA ARG A 48 5.02 -2.38 6.22
C ARG A 48 5.94 -1.18 6.31
N GLU A 49 6.61 -0.82 5.20
CA GLU A 49 7.45 0.37 5.16
C GLU A 49 6.63 1.63 5.45
N ALA A 50 5.49 1.81 4.78
CA ALA A 50 4.61 2.96 4.97
C ALA A 50 4.07 3.02 6.42
N VAL A 51 3.59 1.91 6.98
CA VAL A 51 3.12 1.83 8.38
C VAL A 51 4.24 2.13 9.38
N GLY A 52 5.47 1.74 9.08
CA GLY A 52 6.64 1.95 9.94
C GLY A 52 7.27 3.33 9.82
N MET A 53 6.78 4.21 8.95
CA MET A 53 7.36 5.54 8.81
C MET A 53 7.14 6.38 10.09
N PRO A 54 8.19 7.02 10.62
CA PRO A 54 8.05 7.84 11.82
C PRO A 54 7.13 9.02 11.53
N ILE A 55 6.28 9.36 12.51
CA ILE A 55 5.34 10.48 12.44
C ILE A 55 5.37 11.26 13.76
N GLU A 56 5.44 12.58 13.65
CA GLU A 56 5.28 13.49 14.77
C GLU A 56 3.82 13.93 14.83
N TRP A 57 3.04 13.29 15.70
CA TRP A 57 1.59 13.49 15.75
C TRP A 57 1.19 14.91 16.16
N GLY A 58 1.80 15.51 17.18
CA GLY A 58 1.40 16.83 17.66
C GLY A 58 -0.12 16.95 17.85
N ASN A 59 -0.76 17.87 17.11
CA ASN A 59 -2.21 18.04 17.07
C ASN A 59 -2.85 17.52 15.76
N MET A 60 -2.14 16.69 14.99
CA MET A 60 -2.64 16.12 13.74
C MET A 60 -3.76 15.12 14.02
N THR A 61 -4.79 15.19 13.21
CA THR A 61 -5.78 14.12 13.07
C THR A 61 -5.16 12.90 12.41
N LEU A 62 -5.81 11.74 12.54
CA LEU A 62 -5.40 10.51 11.84
C LEU A 62 -5.28 10.73 10.33
N ALA A 63 -6.22 11.46 9.73
CA ALA A 63 -6.21 11.75 8.30
C ALA A 63 -5.00 12.60 7.88
N GLU A 64 -4.67 13.63 8.67
CA GLU A 64 -3.47 14.45 8.44
C GLU A 64 -2.19 13.63 8.58
N GLY A 65 -2.13 12.75 9.58
CA GLY A 65 -0.98 11.88 9.76
C GLY A 65 -0.78 10.87 8.63
N VAL A 66 -1.85 10.23 8.17
CA VAL A 66 -1.81 9.34 7.00
C VAL A 66 -1.37 10.11 5.76
N ASN A 67 -1.90 11.32 5.53
CA ASN A 67 -1.52 12.16 4.39
C ASN A 67 -0.04 12.57 4.43
N ASP A 68 0.50 12.91 5.61
CA ASP A 68 1.92 13.21 5.75
C ASP A 68 2.81 11.99 5.45
N ILE A 69 2.44 10.81 5.97
CA ILE A 69 3.12 9.56 5.68
C ILE A 69 3.10 9.29 4.17
N LEU A 70 1.93 9.35 3.52
CA LEU A 70 1.80 9.08 2.09
C LEU A 70 2.58 10.07 1.23
N ARG A 71 2.60 11.35 1.60
CA ARG A 71 3.39 12.37 0.89
C ARG A 71 4.88 12.05 0.94
N ARG A 72 5.41 11.71 2.11
CA ARG A 72 6.84 11.32 2.26
C ARG A 72 7.14 9.96 1.64
N PHE A 73 6.18 9.04 1.70
CA PHE A 73 6.28 7.72 1.07
C PHE A 73 6.36 7.83 -0.45
N HIS A 74 5.53 8.66 -1.07
CA HIS A 74 5.57 8.90 -2.51
C HIS A 74 6.88 9.55 -2.97
N GLN A 75 7.52 10.39 -2.14
CA GLN A 75 8.85 10.93 -2.45
C GLN A 75 9.92 9.82 -2.53
N LYS A 76 9.76 8.73 -1.78
CA LYS A 76 10.67 7.57 -1.81
C LYS A 76 10.32 6.58 -2.91
N HIS A 77 9.04 6.44 -3.23
CA HIS A 77 8.51 5.55 -4.25
C HIS A 77 7.76 6.38 -5.31
N PRO A 78 8.47 7.25 -6.07
CA PRO A 78 7.86 8.13 -7.08
C PRO A 78 7.23 7.34 -8.23
N GLU A 79 7.58 6.07 -8.35
CA GLU A 79 7.08 5.15 -9.35
C GLU A 79 5.68 4.59 -9.04
N LEU A 80 5.18 4.81 -7.82
CA LEU A 80 3.83 4.39 -7.44
C LEU A 80 2.77 5.36 -7.94
N SER A 81 1.68 4.79 -8.50
CA SER A 81 0.52 5.57 -8.90
C SER A 81 -0.25 6.13 -7.70
N GLN A 82 -1.04 7.19 -7.93
CA GLN A 82 -1.90 7.78 -6.91
C GLN A 82 -2.93 6.79 -6.36
N GLU A 83 -3.44 5.89 -7.20
CA GLU A 83 -4.38 4.84 -6.80
C GLU A 83 -3.71 3.82 -5.88
N ALA A 84 -2.47 3.40 -6.19
CA ALA A 84 -1.70 2.51 -5.33
C ALA A 84 -1.40 3.16 -3.97
N LEU A 85 -1.06 4.46 -3.96
CA LEU A 85 -0.85 5.21 -2.71
C LEU A 85 -2.13 5.31 -1.88
N HIS A 86 -3.28 5.50 -2.52
CA HIS A 86 -4.57 5.53 -1.84
C HIS A 86 -4.85 4.21 -1.12
N GLU A 87 -4.65 3.08 -1.79
CA GLU A 87 -4.87 1.75 -1.18
C GLU A 87 -3.87 1.44 -0.05
N ILE A 88 -2.60 1.85 -0.20
CA ILE A 88 -1.62 1.79 0.90
C ILE A 88 -2.08 2.68 2.06
N GLY A 89 -2.60 3.88 1.78
CA GLY A 89 -3.15 4.81 2.76
C GLY A 89 -4.25 4.21 3.61
N ARG A 90 -5.15 3.44 2.99
CA ARG A 90 -6.19 2.68 3.71
C ARG A 90 -5.58 1.67 4.68
N CYS A 91 -4.54 0.95 4.26
CA CYS A 91 -3.81 0.03 5.15
C CYS A 91 -3.12 0.79 6.30
N VAL A 92 -2.46 1.91 6.03
CA VAL A 92 -1.79 2.72 7.07
C VAL A 92 -2.79 3.25 8.08
N GLY A 93 -3.88 3.88 7.63
CA GLY A 93 -4.92 4.40 8.51
C GLY A 93 -5.57 3.33 9.39
N TRP A 94 -5.72 2.10 8.88
CA TRP A 94 -6.21 0.98 9.68
C TRP A 94 -5.21 0.51 10.75
N ASN A 95 -3.91 0.53 10.46
CA ASN A 95 -2.87 0.10 11.40
C ASN A 95 -2.53 1.15 12.48
N LEU A 96 -2.85 2.43 12.23
CA LEU A 96 -2.60 3.54 13.15
C LEU A 96 -3.81 3.92 14.01
N ARG A 97 -4.97 3.29 13.77
CA ARG A 97 -6.19 3.48 14.54
C ARG A 97 -6.13 2.72 15.87
#